data_AF-A0A8H7CLN8-F1
#
_entry.id   AF-A0A8H7CLN8-F1
#
_cell.length_a   1.000
_cell.length_b   1.000
_cell.length_c   1.000
_cell.angle_alpha   90.00
_cell.angle_beta   90.00
_cell.angle_gamma   90.00
#
_symmetry.space_group_name_H-M   'P 1'
#
loop_
_entity.id
_entity.type
_entity.pdbx_description
1 polymer ?
#
loop_
_entity_poly.entity_id
_entity_poly.type
_entity_poly.pdbx_seq_one_letter_code
_entity_poly.pdbx_strand_id
1 'polypeptide(L)'
;MHLAHSLWTVAALCVAVHGGLTNFTLDDASPVISYTPAPLQQCTPEVCPEPAVPPYNGTSSTVVVGHISIPFVGSAVYVYLSVQGSCSFNLDDQVVGNASNLEFISLAFSNDSLPDSPHVLMIYPGLWGSLIELDYVVFSHNVRTSRGAIIGGVVGGIAAATVLSIGGFLLRRRQKRKQLSTRGVPLGDHWPDKPSIQLAEMGKREQK
;
A
#
# COMPACT_ATOMS: atom_id res chain seq x y z
N MET A 1 -4.85 -9.83 -52.87
CA MET A 1 -4.90 -10.71 -51.68
C MET A 1 -4.18 -9.98 -50.55
N HIS A 2 -4.92 -9.30 -49.68
CA HIS A 2 -4.37 -8.56 -48.54
C HIS A 2 -4.59 -9.37 -47.25
N LEU A 3 -3.51 -9.89 -46.68
CA LEU A 3 -3.48 -10.54 -45.36
C LEU A 3 -3.20 -9.45 -44.30
N ALA A 4 -4.24 -9.08 -43.55
CA ALA A 4 -4.12 -8.20 -42.39
C ALA A 4 -3.76 -9.04 -41.17
N HIS A 5 -2.50 -8.96 -40.73
CA HIS A 5 -2.05 -9.51 -39.45
C HIS A 5 -2.32 -8.50 -38.34
N SER A 6 -3.32 -8.78 -37.51
CA SER A 6 -3.64 -8.03 -36.29
C SER A 6 -2.70 -8.48 -35.16
N LEU A 7 -1.62 -7.73 -34.93
CA LEU A 7 -0.81 -7.83 -33.72
C LEU A 7 -1.60 -7.25 -32.53
N TRP A 8 -1.92 -8.09 -31.56
CA TRP A 8 -2.41 -7.67 -30.25
C TRP A 8 -1.21 -7.48 -29.30
N THR A 9 -0.78 -6.25 -29.11
CA THR A 9 0.20 -5.87 -28.08
C THR A 9 -0.51 -5.84 -26.73
N VAL A 10 -0.26 -6.86 -25.89
CA VAL A 10 -0.66 -6.83 -24.48
C VAL A 10 0.37 -5.99 -23.73
N ALA A 11 0.06 -4.72 -23.50
CA ALA A 11 0.85 -3.86 -22.63
C ALA A 11 0.71 -4.33 -21.18
N ALA A 12 1.75 -4.95 -20.64
CA ALA A 12 1.85 -5.25 -19.21
C ALA A 12 2.09 -3.93 -18.46
N LEU A 13 1.01 -3.34 -17.95
CA LEU A 13 1.06 -2.17 -17.09
C LEU A 13 1.61 -2.58 -15.72
N CYS A 14 2.91 -2.39 -15.49
CA CYS A 14 3.50 -2.53 -14.16
C CYS A 14 3.02 -1.36 -13.29
N VAL A 15 1.96 -1.58 -12.53
CA VAL A 15 1.52 -0.63 -11.50
C VAL A 15 2.47 -0.77 -10.32
N ALA A 16 3.40 0.19 -10.18
CA ALA A 16 4.22 0.34 -8.98
C ALA A 16 3.33 0.85 -7.83
N VAL A 17 2.84 -0.08 -7.00
CA VAL A 17 2.07 0.25 -5.80
C VAL A 17 3.06 0.73 -4.73
N HIS A 18 3.01 2.02 -4.41
CA HIS A 18 3.77 2.61 -3.31
C HIS A 18 3.15 2.18 -1.99
N GLY A 19 3.92 1.50 -1.13
CA GLY A 19 3.50 1.21 0.25
C GLY A 19 3.25 2.52 0.98
N GLY A 20 2.17 2.60 1.75
CA GLY A 20 1.87 3.78 2.55
C GLY A 20 2.82 3.86 3.74
N LEU A 21 3.58 4.93 3.84
CA LEU A 21 4.33 5.28 5.04
C LEU A 21 3.37 5.98 6.02
N THR A 22 3.33 5.56 7.27
CA THR A 22 2.58 6.27 8.33
C THR A 22 3.54 6.70 9.41
N ASN A 23 3.40 7.95 9.85
CA ASN A 23 4.25 8.56 10.87
C ASN A 23 3.52 8.64 12.20
N PHE A 24 4.21 8.32 13.28
CA PHE A 24 3.76 8.48 14.66
C PHE A 24 4.70 9.42 15.39
N THR A 25 4.12 10.36 16.13
CA THR A 25 4.87 11.27 16.99
C THR A 25 4.67 10.87 18.44
N LEU A 26 5.76 10.66 19.17
CA LEU A 26 5.79 10.54 20.62
C LEU A 26 6.25 11.87 21.20
N ASP A 27 5.37 12.46 21.99
CA ASP A 27 5.69 13.57 22.89
C ASP A 27 6.63 13.08 24.01
N ASP A 28 7.49 13.94 24.54
CA ASP A 28 8.46 13.60 25.58
C ASP A 28 7.81 13.12 26.90
N ALA A 29 6.57 13.51 27.16
CA ALA A 29 5.77 13.01 28.28
C ALA A 29 5.07 11.66 28.01
N SER A 30 5.29 11.06 26.84
CA SER A 30 4.69 9.77 26.46
C SER A 30 5.12 8.66 27.42
N PRO A 31 4.18 7.80 27.90
CA PRO A 31 4.51 6.67 28.77
C PRO A 31 5.35 5.58 28.09
N VAL A 32 5.51 5.65 26.76
CA VAL A 32 6.39 4.76 26.00
C VAL A 32 7.86 5.12 26.23
N ILE A 33 8.16 6.38 26.53
CA ILE A 33 9.52 6.87 26.75
C ILE A 33 9.90 6.62 28.21
N SER A 34 11.02 5.94 28.40
CA SER A 34 11.56 5.63 29.73
C SER A 34 12.82 6.45 29.99
N TYR A 35 12.88 7.08 31.16
CA TYR A 35 14.01 7.88 31.60
C TYR A 35 14.67 7.19 32.78
N THR A 36 15.98 6.97 32.72
CA THR A 36 16.73 6.33 33.81
C THR A 36 17.99 7.15 34.13
N PRO A 37 18.05 7.86 35.28
CA PRO A 37 16.99 8.08 36.26
C PRO A 37 15.82 8.92 35.71
N ALA A 38 14.77 9.10 36.51
CA ALA A 38 13.65 9.97 36.17
C ALA A 38 14.14 11.37 35.73
N PRO A 39 13.50 11.99 34.73
CA PRO A 39 13.98 13.26 34.20
C PRO A 39 13.73 14.35 35.24
N LEU A 40 14.56 15.39 35.19
CA LEU A 40 14.27 16.62 35.90
C LEU A 40 13.09 17.29 35.20
N GLN A 41 12.00 17.47 35.92
CA GLN A 41 10.84 18.24 35.46
C GLN A 41 10.90 19.63 36.07
N GLN A 42 10.52 20.66 35.28
CA GLN A 42 10.48 22.05 35.75
C GLN A 42 11.81 22.52 36.33
N CYS A 43 12.91 22.37 35.56
CA CYS A 43 14.21 22.92 35.93
C CYS A 43 14.10 24.44 36.13
N THR A 44 14.01 24.86 37.39
CA THR A 44 14.32 26.25 37.77
C THR A 44 15.82 26.36 38.04
N PRO A 45 16.41 27.56 37.94
CA PRO A 45 17.82 27.79 38.28
C PRO A 45 18.21 27.35 39.71
N GLU A 46 17.24 27.16 40.59
CA GLU A 46 17.43 26.71 41.98
C GLU A 46 17.55 25.18 42.12
N VAL A 47 16.98 24.42 41.18
CA VAL A 47 16.97 22.95 41.19
C VAL A 47 18.07 22.37 40.31
N CYS A 48 18.43 23.06 39.23
CA CYS A 48 19.41 22.59 38.25
C CYS A 48 20.70 23.42 38.40
N PRO A 49 21.84 22.82 38.83
CA PRO A 49 23.05 23.58 39.14
C PRO A 49 23.55 24.33 37.91
N GLU A 50 23.99 25.57 38.12
CA GLU A 50 24.53 26.41 37.05
C GLU A 50 25.69 25.75 36.28
N PRO A 51 25.86 26.06 34.98
CA PRO A 51 25.14 27.07 34.19
C PRO A 51 23.92 26.47 33.49
N ALA A 52 22.77 26.46 34.15
CA ALA A 52 21.53 26.02 33.55
C ALA A 52 21.05 27.13 32.62
N VAL A 53 21.34 27.01 31.32
CA VAL A 53 20.55 27.73 30.32
C VAL A 53 19.09 27.38 30.61
N PRO A 54 18.19 28.38 30.69
CA PRO A 54 16.80 28.13 31.03
C PRO A 54 16.22 27.11 30.05
N PRO A 55 15.46 26.12 30.54
CA PRO A 55 14.94 25.07 29.69
C PRO A 55 14.09 25.65 28.57
N TYR A 56 14.14 25.03 27.39
CA TYR A 56 13.54 25.57 26.17
C TYR A 56 12.04 25.95 26.34
N ASN A 57 11.30 25.28 27.22
CA ASN A 57 9.92 25.67 27.54
C ASN A 57 9.46 25.39 28.99
N GLY A 58 10.33 24.87 29.87
CA GLY A 58 9.98 24.50 31.26
C GLY A 58 9.08 23.27 31.45
N THR A 59 8.56 22.68 30.37
CA THR A 59 7.79 21.42 30.37
C THR A 59 8.55 20.22 29.82
N SER A 60 9.64 20.44 29.08
CA SER A 60 10.46 19.36 28.52
C SER A 60 11.16 18.52 29.59
N SER A 61 11.27 17.23 29.31
CA SER A 61 11.94 16.23 30.12
C SER A 61 13.45 16.36 30.00
N THR A 62 14.10 16.81 31.07
CA THR A 62 15.53 17.12 31.09
C THR A 62 16.35 15.97 31.67
N VAL A 63 17.42 15.56 30.99
CA VAL A 63 18.31 14.48 31.41
C VAL A 63 19.77 14.96 31.45
N VAL A 64 20.42 14.80 32.59
CA VAL A 64 21.83 15.18 32.82
C VAL A 64 22.74 13.98 33.13
N VAL A 65 22.15 12.85 33.51
CA VAL A 65 22.84 11.59 33.83
C VAL A 65 21.95 10.45 33.35
N GLY A 66 22.56 9.31 33.00
CA GLY A 66 21.83 8.08 32.68
C GLY A 66 21.47 7.96 31.20
N HIS A 67 20.22 7.64 30.87
CA HIS A 67 19.77 7.53 29.47
C HIS A 67 18.25 7.67 29.31
N ILE A 68 17.85 7.99 28.09
CA ILE A 68 16.46 7.93 27.59
C ILE A 68 16.34 6.65 26.76
N SER A 69 15.28 5.86 26.95
CA SER A 69 15.00 4.63 26.21
C SER A 69 13.63 4.71 25.54
N ILE A 70 13.59 4.49 24.23
CA ILE A 70 12.42 4.66 23.38
C ILE A 70 12.25 3.38 22.54
N PRO A 71 11.41 2.43 22.97
CA PRO A 71 11.04 1.30 22.14
C PRO A 71 10.06 1.75 21.04
N PHE A 72 10.30 1.30 19.81
CA PHE A 72 9.39 1.57 18.69
C PHE A 72 9.36 0.40 17.71
N VAL A 73 8.36 0.38 16.83
CA VAL A 73 8.28 -0.54 15.69
C VAL A 73 8.16 0.29 14.44
N GLY A 74 9.13 0.20 13.54
CA GLY A 74 9.12 1.02 12.33
C GLY A 74 10.38 0.90 11.49
N SER A 75 10.36 1.54 10.33
CA SER A 75 11.46 1.62 9.37
C SER A 75 12.23 2.94 9.42
N ALA A 76 11.74 3.94 10.17
CA ALA A 76 12.46 5.19 10.36
C ALA A 76 12.25 5.76 11.77
N VAL A 77 13.21 6.54 12.25
CA VAL A 77 13.14 7.34 13.47
C VAL A 77 13.81 8.70 13.25
N TYR A 78 13.23 9.75 13.82
CA TYR A 78 13.68 11.14 13.79
C TYR A 78 13.54 11.72 15.19
N VAL A 79 14.60 12.29 15.75
CA VAL A 79 14.65 12.75 17.14
C VAL A 79 14.83 14.26 17.15
N TYR A 80 13.92 14.95 17.84
CA TYR A 80 13.95 16.40 18.02
C TYR A 80 14.21 16.73 19.48
N LEU A 81 15.36 17.37 19.73
CA LEU A 81 15.82 17.69 21.08
C LEU A 81 16.73 18.93 21.07
N SER A 82 16.98 19.49 22.25
CA SER A 82 18.10 20.41 22.51
C SER A 82 19.18 19.66 23.31
N VAL A 83 20.44 20.06 23.12
CA VAL A 83 21.59 19.50 23.82
C VAL A 83 22.56 20.61 24.17
N GLN A 84 22.85 20.76 25.45
CA GLN A 84 24.02 21.52 25.92
C GLN A 84 25.14 20.53 26.21
N GLY A 85 26.30 20.70 25.58
CA GLY A 85 27.36 19.70 25.58
C GLY A 85 27.18 18.72 24.43
N SER A 86 27.10 17.41 24.71
CA SER A 86 26.97 16.38 23.69
C SER A 86 26.02 15.26 24.10
N CYS A 87 25.54 14.47 23.14
CA CYS A 87 24.86 13.21 23.39
C CYS A 87 25.25 12.17 22.33
N SER A 88 24.97 10.90 22.63
CA SER A 88 25.12 9.79 21.69
C SER A 88 23.81 9.03 21.54
N PHE A 89 23.58 8.52 20.34
CA PHE A 89 22.41 7.73 19.97
C PHE A 89 22.85 6.29 19.77
N ASN A 90 22.24 5.38 20.52
CA ASN A 90 22.42 3.95 20.35
C ASN A 90 21.11 3.35 19.83
N LEU A 91 21.18 2.62 18.73
CA LEU A 91 20.05 1.89 18.19
C LEU A 91 20.37 0.40 18.27
N ASP A 92 19.53 -0.35 18.98
CA ASP A 92 19.71 -1.79 19.21
C ASP A 92 21.12 -2.13 19.74
N ASP A 93 21.51 -1.45 20.81
CA ASP A 93 22.82 -1.56 21.49
C ASP A 93 24.05 -1.14 20.68
N GLN A 94 23.87 -0.57 19.49
CA GLN A 94 24.95 -0.03 18.66
C GLN A 94 24.94 1.50 18.62
N VAL A 95 26.08 2.14 18.86
CA VAL A 95 26.23 3.59 18.64
C VAL A 95 26.07 3.90 17.14
N VAL A 96 25.07 4.71 16.80
CA VAL A 96 24.71 5.06 15.42
C VAL A 96 24.88 6.55 15.11
N GLY A 97 25.05 7.41 16.12
CA GLY A 97 25.25 8.84 15.90
C GLY A 97 25.52 9.61 17.18
N ASN A 98 25.76 10.91 17.02
CA ASN A 98 25.96 11.87 18.11
C ASN A 98 25.43 13.26 17.71
N ALA A 99 25.13 14.09 18.70
CA ALA A 99 24.80 15.50 18.53
C ALA A 99 25.49 16.34 19.61
N SER A 100 25.68 17.64 19.35
CA SER A 100 26.34 18.53 20.31
C SER A 100 25.90 19.99 20.13
N ASN A 101 25.81 20.71 21.25
CA ASN A 101 25.54 22.15 21.34
C ASN A 101 24.35 22.61 20.47
N LEU A 102 23.23 21.89 20.58
CA LEU A 102 21.95 22.25 19.98
C LEU A 102 21.18 23.15 20.96
N GLU A 103 21.32 24.46 20.80
CA GLU A 103 20.72 25.48 21.68
C GLU A 103 19.19 25.50 21.62
N PHE A 104 18.61 25.08 20.49
CA PHE A 104 17.17 25.01 20.27
C PHE A 104 16.75 23.60 19.86
N ILE A 105 15.47 23.28 20.07
CA ILE A 105 14.88 22.04 19.56
C ILE A 105 15.11 21.96 18.05
N SER A 106 15.85 20.94 17.66
CA SER A 106 16.23 20.70 16.27
C SER A 106 16.35 19.20 16.02
N LEU A 107 16.38 18.81 14.74
CA LEU A 107 16.60 17.41 14.37
C LEU A 107 18.03 17.01 14.75
N ALA A 108 18.16 16.24 15.82
CA ALA A 108 19.45 15.83 16.35
C ALA A 108 19.93 14.50 15.76
N PHE A 109 18.99 13.62 15.41
CA PHE A 109 19.28 12.31 14.84
C PHE A 109 18.15 11.85 13.93
N SER A 110 18.51 11.16 12.85
CA SER A 110 17.56 10.44 12.02
C SER A 110 18.17 9.17 11.42
N ASN A 111 17.36 8.13 11.29
CA ASN A 111 17.67 6.94 10.50
C ASN A 111 16.39 6.49 9.81
N ASP A 112 16.39 6.42 8.48
CA ASP A 112 15.22 6.16 7.63
C ASP A 112 15.29 4.82 6.87
N SER A 113 16.32 4.04 7.17
CA SER A 113 16.68 2.83 6.42
C SER A 113 16.66 1.59 7.32
N LEU A 114 15.76 1.57 8.30
CA LEU A 114 15.61 0.45 9.23
C LEU A 114 14.68 -0.62 8.65
N PRO A 115 14.92 -1.90 8.96
CA PRO A 115 13.91 -2.93 8.77
C PRO A 115 12.63 -2.56 9.52
N ASP A 116 11.46 -2.82 8.95
CA ASP A 116 10.18 -2.57 9.63
C ASP A 116 9.94 -3.62 10.74
N SER A 117 10.62 -3.45 11.87
CA SER A 117 10.70 -4.38 13.00
C SER A 117 10.77 -3.63 14.35
N PRO A 118 10.68 -4.34 15.50
CA PRO A 118 10.92 -3.71 16.79
C PRO A 118 12.37 -3.25 16.94
N HIS A 119 12.54 -2.05 17.49
CA HIS A 119 13.81 -1.39 17.75
C HIS A 119 13.79 -0.72 19.13
N VAL A 120 14.98 -0.49 19.69
CA VAL A 120 15.15 0.34 20.89
C VAL A 120 16.17 1.42 20.60
N LEU A 121 15.73 2.69 20.63
CA LEU A 121 16.61 3.84 20.60
C LEU A 121 16.95 4.23 22.04
N MET A 122 18.24 4.33 22.34
CA MET A 122 18.76 4.87 23.59
C MET A 122 19.55 6.16 23.33
N ILE A 123 19.34 7.17 24.17
CA ILE A 123 20.02 8.46 24.09
C ILE A 123 20.80 8.65 25.39
N TYR A 124 22.11 8.82 25.28
CA TYR A 124 23.00 9.03 26.42
C TYR A 124 23.55 10.46 26.41
N PRO A 125 23.45 11.20 27.53
CA PRO A 125 24.19 12.45 27.67
C PRO A 125 25.68 12.15 27.60
N GLY A 126 26.40 13.07 26.97
CA GLY A 126 27.85 13.06 26.95
C GLY A 126 28.42 13.29 28.34
N LEU A 127 29.74 13.17 28.43
CA LEU A 127 30.45 13.45 29.66
C LEU A 127 30.32 14.94 30.03
N TRP A 128 30.68 15.28 31.28
CA TRP A 128 30.85 16.67 31.76
C TRP A 128 29.58 17.52 31.89
N GLY A 129 28.50 16.95 32.42
CA GLY A 129 27.28 17.73 32.68
C GLY A 129 26.53 18.11 31.41
N SER A 130 26.61 17.25 30.38
CA SER A 130 25.78 17.43 29.20
C SER A 130 24.30 17.32 29.59
N LEU A 131 23.48 18.23 29.07
CA LEU A 131 22.06 18.33 29.36
C LEU A 131 21.30 18.07 28.06
N ILE A 132 20.35 17.14 28.10
CA ILE A 132 19.45 16.80 27.01
C ILE A 132 18.04 17.25 27.38
N GLU A 133 17.36 17.98 26.51
CA GLU A 133 15.92 18.21 26.61
C GLU A 133 15.24 17.59 25.40
N LEU A 134 14.52 16.49 25.65
CA LEU A 134 13.72 15.85 24.60
C LEU A 134 12.41 16.62 24.43
N ASP A 135 12.00 16.85 23.18
CA ASP A 135 10.71 17.44 22.86
C ASP A 135 9.77 16.41 22.23
N TYR A 136 10.19 15.81 21.11
CA TYR A 136 9.44 14.70 20.52
C TYR A 136 10.29 13.80 19.64
N VAL A 137 9.76 12.61 19.37
CA VAL A 137 10.33 11.61 18.48
C VAL A 137 9.29 11.24 17.43
N VAL A 138 9.67 11.23 16.17
CA VAL A 138 8.82 10.74 15.08
C VAL A 138 9.38 9.42 14.60
N PHE A 139 8.56 8.38 14.52
CA PHE A 139 8.93 7.14 13.84
C PHE A 139 7.91 6.79 12.78
N SER A 140 8.35 6.09 11.74
CA SER A 140 7.49 5.67 10.64
C SER A 140 7.49 4.16 10.51
N HIS A 141 6.34 3.59 10.15
CA HIS A 141 6.24 2.18 9.82
C HIS A 141 5.73 2.01 8.40
N ASN A 142 6.15 0.91 7.78
CA ASN A 142 5.59 0.54 6.49
C ASN A 142 4.24 -0.12 6.73
N VAL A 143 3.16 0.59 6.44
CA VAL A 143 1.86 -0.05 6.38
C VAL A 143 1.89 -0.96 5.16
N ARG A 144 2.20 -2.23 5.40
CA ARG A 144 1.93 -3.30 4.45
C ARG A 144 0.42 -3.39 4.32
N THR A 145 -0.16 -2.55 3.46
CA THR A 145 -1.49 -2.79 2.90
C THR A 145 -1.48 -4.23 2.42
N SER A 146 -2.37 -5.05 2.96
CA SER A 146 -2.41 -6.50 2.74
C SER A 146 -2.54 -6.77 1.24
N ARG A 147 -1.39 -6.98 0.61
CA ARG A 147 -1.16 -7.09 -0.84
C ARG A 147 -2.10 -8.09 -1.50
N GLY A 148 -2.47 -9.15 -0.79
CA GLY A 148 -3.36 -10.20 -1.28
C GLY A 148 -4.83 -9.77 -1.41
N ALA A 149 -5.33 -8.88 -0.56
CA ALA A 149 -6.75 -8.53 -0.56
C ALA A 149 -7.10 -7.58 -1.71
N ILE A 150 -6.26 -6.57 -1.96
CA ILE A 150 -6.53 -5.56 -2.99
C ILE A 150 -6.26 -6.12 -4.38
N ILE A 151 -5.12 -6.79 -4.59
CA ILE A 151 -4.77 -7.38 -5.89
C ILE A 151 -5.67 -8.60 -6.18
N GLY A 152 -6.00 -9.40 -5.17
CA GLY A 152 -6.97 -10.50 -5.30
C GLY A 152 -8.38 -10.01 -5.66
N GLY A 153 -8.79 -8.86 -5.10
CA GLY A 153 -10.07 -8.23 -5.43
C GLY A 153 -10.15 -7.74 -6.87
N VAL A 154 -9.11 -7.07 -7.38
CA VAL A 154 -9.12 -6.53 -8.76
C VAL A 154 -8.99 -7.64 -9.80
N VAL A 155 -8.05 -8.57 -9.63
CA VAL A 155 -7.86 -9.69 -10.57
C VAL A 155 -9.06 -10.64 -10.52
N GLY A 156 -9.58 -10.94 -9.33
CA GLY A 156 -10.80 -11.72 -9.16
C GLY A 156 -12.02 -11.04 -9.76
N GLY A 157 -12.14 -9.72 -9.63
CA GLY A 157 -13.21 -8.92 -10.24
C GLY A 157 -13.18 -8.94 -11.77
N ILE A 158 -12.01 -8.75 -12.38
CA ILE A 158 -11.86 -8.79 -13.85
C ILE A 158 -12.12 -10.21 -14.39
N ALA A 159 -11.63 -11.24 -13.71
CA ALA A 159 -11.90 -12.63 -14.09
C ALA A 159 -13.40 -12.98 -13.97
N ALA A 160 -14.07 -12.55 -12.89
CA ALA A 160 -15.50 -12.76 -12.73
C ALA A 160 -16.32 -12.00 -13.78
N ALA A 161 -15.97 -10.75 -14.06
CA ALA A 161 -16.65 -9.93 -15.07
C ALA A 161 -16.52 -10.53 -16.47
N THR A 162 -15.35 -11.04 -16.84
CA THR A 162 -15.14 -11.68 -18.16
C THR A 162 -15.93 -12.99 -18.29
N VAL A 163 -15.94 -13.83 -17.26
CA VAL A 163 -16.74 -15.07 -17.25
C VAL A 163 -18.24 -14.77 -17.32
N LEU A 164 -18.72 -13.77 -16.58
CA LEU A 164 -20.13 -13.35 -16.63
C LEU A 164 -20.51 -12.75 -17.99
N SER A 165 -19.60 -12.00 -18.62
CA SER A 165 -19.81 -11.42 -19.95
C SER A 165 -19.96 -12.50 -21.02
N ILE A 166 -19.08 -13.51 -21.00
CA ILE A 166 -19.11 -14.64 -21.94
C ILE A 166 -20.34 -15.51 -21.70
N GLY A 167 -20.63 -15.84 -20.43
CA GLY A 167 -21.82 -16.61 -20.05
C GLY A 167 -23.12 -15.92 -20.47
N GLY A 168 -23.25 -14.62 -20.19
CA GLY A 168 -24.40 -13.81 -20.59
C GLY A 168 -24.57 -13.71 -22.11
N PHE A 169 -23.46 -13.56 -22.85
CA PHE A 169 -23.48 -13.53 -24.31
C PHE A 169 -23.96 -14.85 -24.92
N LEU A 170 -23.46 -15.99 -24.40
CA LEU A 170 -23.88 -17.32 -24.86
C LEU A 170 -25.35 -17.62 -24.56
N LEU A 171 -25.86 -17.20 -23.39
CA LEU A 171 -27.26 -17.35 -23.03
C LEU A 171 -28.18 -16.51 -23.92
N ARG A 172 -27.83 -15.24 -24.20
CA ARG A 172 -28.57 -14.40 -25.15
C ARG A 172 -28.63 -15.02 -26.55
N ARG A 173 -27.53 -15.64 -27.01
CA ARG A 173 -27.49 -16.30 -28.33
C ARG A 173 -28.41 -17.52 -28.40
N ARG A 174 -28.56 -18.27 -27.31
CA ARG A 174 -29.50 -19.41 -27.22
C ARG A 174 -30.97 -18.97 -27.26
N GLN A 175 -31.32 -17.87 -26.59
CA GLN A 175 -32.71 -17.37 -26.59
C GLN A 175 -33.17 -16.90 -27.97
N LYS A 176 -32.31 -16.23 -28.75
CA LYS A 176 -32.66 -15.82 -30.13
C LYS A 176 -32.94 -16.99 -31.06
N ARG A 177 -32.35 -18.17 -30.83
CA ARG A 177 -32.64 -19.37 -31.62
C ARG A 177 -34.01 -19.99 -31.29
N LYS A 178 -34.51 -19.81 -30.06
CA LYS A 178 -35.83 -20.31 -29.68
C LYS A 178 -36.98 -19.50 -30.29
N GLN A 179 -36.78 -18.21 -30.56
CA GLN A 179 -37.79 -17.36 -31.21
C GLN A 179 -37.95 -17.62 -32.72
N LEU A 180 -36.99 -18.28 -33.35
CA LEU A 180 -37.10 -18.67 -34.76
C LEU A 180 -37.78 -20.02 -34.97
N SER A 181 -38.08 -20.77 -33.91
CA SER A 181 -38.74 -22.08 -33.99
C SER A 181 -40.27 -22.02 -33.90
N THR A 182 -40.86 -20.84 -33.67
CA THR A 182 -42.33 -20.68 -33.50
C THR A 182 -43.00 -19.84 -34.59
N ARG A 183 -42.26 -19.38 -35.60
CA ARG A 183 -42.88 -18.85 -36.82
C ARG A 183 -43.18 -20.03 -37.75
N GLY A 184 -44.22 -20.79 -37.36
CA GLY A 184 -44.89 -21.71 -38.26
C GLY A 184 -45.31 -20.93 -39.49
N VAL A 185 -44.69 -21.23 -40.62
CA VAL A 185 -45.22 -20.86 -41.93
C VAL A 185 -46.50 -21.68 -42.10
N PRO A 186 -47.68 -21.05 -42.27
CA PRO A 186 -48.85 -21.79 -42.68
C PRO A 186 -48.56 -22.38 -44.06
N LEU A 187 -48.45 -23.71 -44.16
CA LEU A 187 -48.52 -24.40 -45.44
C LEU A 187 -49.92 -24.13 -46.00
N GLY A 188 -50.00 -23.20 -46.95
CA GLY A 188 -51.16 -23.04 -47.78
C GLY A 188 -51.22 -24.17 -48.79
N ASP A 189 -52.38 -24.84 -48.85
CA ASP A 189 -52.72 -25.91 -49.78
C ASP A 189 -52.89 -25.40 -51.22
N HIS A 190 -51.82 -24.86 -51.81
CA HIS A 190 -51.81 -24.51 -53.23
C HIS A 190 -50.84 -25.42 -53.98
N TRP A 191 -51.34 -26.61 -54.33
CA TRP A 191 -50.73 -27.48 -55.33
C TRP A 191 -51.04 -26.92 -56.72
N PRO A 192 -50.04 -26.54 -57.53
CA PRO A 192 -50.26 -26.25 -58.94
C PRO A 192 -50.49 -27.57 -59.70
N ASP A 193 -51.45 -27.51 -60.60
CA ASP A 193 -51.95 -28.60 -61.42
C ASP A 193 -50.85 -29.44 -62.09
N LYS A 194 -51.08 -30.76 -62.08
CA LYS A 194 -50.30 -31.76 -62.82
C LYS A 194 -50.30 -31.42 -64.32
N PRO A 195 -49.13 -31.33 -64.98
CA PRO A 195 -49.08 -31.37 -66.43
C PRO A 195 -49.46 -32.78 -66.92
N SER A 196 -50.55 -32.86 -67.68
CA SER A 196 -50.97 -34.05 -68.42
C SER A 196 -49.95 -34.33 -69.53
N ILE A 197 -49.08 -35.31 -69.28
CA ILE A 197 -48.19 -35.88 -70.31
C ILE A 197 -49.08 -36.64 -71.30
N GLN A 198 -49.33 -36.04 -72.46
CA GLN A 198 -49.93 -36.72 -73.60
C GLN A 198 -48.90 -37.74 -74.14
N LEU A 199 -49.18 -39.02 -73.91
CA LEU A 199 -48.46 -40.13 -74.53
C LEU A 199 -48.81 -40.13 -76.03
N ALA A 200 -47.90 -39.59 -76.84
CA ALA A 200 -47.96 -39.73 -78.27
C ALA A 200 -47.73 -41.20 -78.65
N GLU A 201 -48.81 -41.82 -79.08
CA GLU A 201 -48.88 -43.02 -79.89
C GLU A 201 -47.95 -42.86 -81.11
N MET A 202 -46.88 -43.65 -81.21
CA MET A 202 -46.17 -43.80 -82.47
C MET A 202 -45.82 -45.26 -82.70
N GLY A 203 -46.56 -45.82 -83.66
CA GLY A 203 -46.60 -47.23 -83.99
C GLY A 203 -45.30 -47.77 -84.57
N LYS A 204 -45.09 -49.06 -84.30
CA LYS A 204 -44.03 -49.87 -84.88
C LYS A 204 -44.67 -51.12 -85.50
N ARG A 205 -44.95 -51.03 -86.79
CA ARG A 205 -45.10 -52.11 -87.78
C ARG A 205 -44.41 -51.56 -89.04
N GLU A 206 -43.55 -52.26 -89.76
CA GLU A 206 -43.69 -53.63 -90.22
C GLU A 206 -42.35 -54.37 -90.34
N GLN A 207 -42.45 -55.68 -90.18
CA GLN A 207 -41.62 -56.67 -90.84
C GLN A 207 -42.23 -56.96 -92.22
N LYS A 208 -41.43 -56.87 -93.29
CA LYS A 208 -41.02 -57.99 -94.17
C LYS A 208 -40.84 -57.53 -95.61
#